data_AF-A0A520HXI9-F1
#
_entry.id   AF-A0A520HXI9-F1
#
_cell.length_a   1.000
_cell.length_b   1.000
_cell.length_c   1.000
_cell.angle_alpha   90.00
_cell.angle_beta   90.00
_cell.angle_gamma   90.00
#
_symmetry.space_group_name_H-M   'P 1'
#
loop_
_entity.id
_entity.type
_entity.pdbx_description
1 polymer ?
#
loop_
_entity_poly.entity_id
_entity_poly.type
_entity_poly.pdbx_seq_one_letter_code
_entity_poly.pdbx_strand_id
1 'polypeptide(L)'
;MAKNLLIVESPAKAKTIEGYLGKDFLVKSSYGHIRDLVKGDMGIDITNDFSQTYEVPADKKQVVAELKKLAKGAEMVWLASDEDREGEAISWHLFETLGLKEATTKRIVFHEITKPAILRAIDTPRTIDYNLVFAQQARRVLDRLVGFELSPVLWKKIKPSLSAGRVQSVAVRLIVDREREVNKFNATAAFKITAQFNTGQARELVRAELPHRFEKEADAEQFLKDCVQATFKVNSLETKPAKRNPAAPFTTSTLQQEASRKLGYSVSRTMQIAQRLYESGKITYMRTDSVNLSETAIQAAANEIRSAYGDKYHQPRTYKTKSAGAQEAHEAIRPTYFDQHTVTGDNSEQRLYELIWKRAIASQMSEAHFERTTAQIGISTRKELLLAEGEVLKFDGFLKVYLESSDDDEGDDTNGNNMLPP
;
A
#
# COMPACT_ATOMS: atom_id res chain seq x y z
N MET A 1 2.32 -35.09 -25.25
CA MET A 1 1.33 -34.11 -24.78
C MET A 1 1.57 -33.89 -23.30
N ALA A 2 1.46 -32.67 -22.80
CA ALA A 2 1.63 -32.41 -21.36
C ALA A 2 0.58 -33.21 -20.58
N LYS A 3 1.01 -33.86 -19.48
CA LYS A 3 0.12 -34.66 -18.63
C LYS A 3 -0.75 -33.81 -17.73
N ASN A 4 -0.27 -32.62 -17.38
CA ASN A 4 -0.91 -31.71 -16.45
C ASN A 4 -1.41 -30.47 -17.20
N LEU A 5 -2.63 -30.03 -16.90
CA LEU A 5 -3.15 -28.72 -17.29
C LEU A 5 -3.15 -27.82 -16.05
N LEU A 6 -2.46 -26.70 -16.09
CA LEU A 6 -2.50 -25.69 -15.03
C LEU A 6 -3.21 -24.43 -15.53
N ILE A 7 -4.21 -23.96 -14.79
CA ILE A 7 -5.04 -22.81 -15.15
C ILE A 7 -4.79 -21.65 -14.18
N VAL A 8 -4.48 -20.48 -14.73
CA VAL A 8 -4.28 -19.20 -14.03
C VAL A 8 -5.21 -18.12 -14.59
N GLU A 9 -5.28 -16.94 -13.98
CA GLU A 9 -6.18 -15.88 -14.40
C GLU A 9 -5.67 -15.05 -15.57
N SER A 10 -4.36 -14.90 -15.73
CA SER A 10 -3.78 -13.98 -16.70
C SER A 10 -2.73 -14.63 -17.61
N PRO A 11 -2.60 -14.17 -18.87
CA PRO A 11 -1.59 -14.68 -19.80
C PRO A 11 -0.15 -14.43 -19.34
N ALA A 12 0.11 -13.31 -18.65
CA ALA A 12 1.44 -13.00 -18.14
C ALA A 12 1.86 -13.99 -17.06
N LYS A 13 0.98 -14.26 -16.08
CA LYS A 13 1.18 -15.29 -15.07
C LYS A 13 1.40 -16.67 -15.70
N ALA A 14 0.62 -17.00 -16.74
CA ALA A 14 0.75 -18.27 -17.45
C ALA A 14 2.16 -18.45 -18.04
N LYS A 15 2.66 -17.44 -18.75
CA LYS A 15 3.98 -17.44 -19.37
C LYS A 15 5.11 -17.56 -18.33
N THR A 16 5.00 -16.86 -17.21
CA THR A 16 6.01 -16.91 -16.13
C THR A 16 6.05 -18.31 -15.49
N ILE A 17 4.90 -18.89 -15.15
CA ILE A 17 4.81 -20.21 -14.49
C ILE A 17 5.21 -21.35 -15.43
N GLU A 18 4.86 -21.27 -16.71
CA GLU A 18 5.24 -22.27 -17.72
C GLU A 18 6.76 -22.40 -17.84
N GLY A 19 7.50 -21.29 -17.69
CA GLY A 19 8.96 -21.29 -17.64
C GLY A 19 9.56 -22.04 -16.45
N TYR A 20 8.79 -22.30 -15.39
CA TYR A 20 9.25 -22.99 -14.17
C TYR A 20 8.89 -24.48 -14.12
N LEU A 21 7.73 -24.87 -14.66
CA LEU A 21 7.15 -26.20 -14.52
C LEU A 21 7.56 -27.20 -15.61
N GLY A 22 8.25 -26.75 -16.66
CA GLY A 22 8.81 -27.62 -17.69
C GLY A 22 7.74 -28.26 -18.60
N LYS A 23 8.13 -29.31 -19.34
CA LYS A 23 7.33 -29.88 -20.44
C LYS A 23 6.13 -30.73 -19.99
N ASP A 24 6.06 -31.10 -18.71
CA ASP A 24 4.98 -31.93 -18.17
C ASP A 24 3.70 -31.15 -17.87
N PHE A 25 3.79 -29.81 -17.88
CA PHE A 25 2.68 -28.90 -17.64
C PHE A 25 2.36 -28.09 -18.91
N LEU A 26 1.08 -28.03 -19.24
CA LEU A 26 0.53 -27.03 -20.14
C LEU A 26 -0.13 -25.95 -19.29
N VAL A 27 0.30 -24.69 -19.44
CA VAL A 27 -0.22 -23.58 -18.64
C VAL A 27 -1.17 -22.73 -19.49
N LYS A 28 -2.38 -22.47 -18.99
CA LYS A 28 -3.41 -21.70 -19.70
C LYS A 28 -4.05 -20.63 -18.83
N SER A 29 -4.52 -19.57 -19.47
CA SER A 29 -5.20 -18.44 -18.81
C SER A 29 -6.71 -18.53 -18.97
N SER A 30 -7.45 -18.30 -17.89
CA SER A 30 -8.92 -18.12 -17.89
C SER A 30 -9.35 -16.70 -18.28
N TYR A 31 -8.41 -15.75 -18.30
CA TYR A 31 -8.68 -14.32 -18.47
C TYR A 31 -9.60 -13.77 -17.37
N GLY A 32 -9.33 -14.16 -16.12
CA GLY A 32 -10.12 -13.81 -14.94
C GLY A 32 -11.37 -14.69 -14.77
N HIS A 33 -12.46 -14.08 -14.31
CA HIS A 33 -13.76 -14.74 -14.13
C HIS A 33 -14.30 -15.28 -15.45
N ILE A 34 -14.80 -16.52 -15.44
CA ILE A 34 -15.38 -17.20 -16.62
C ILE A 34 -16.92 -17.29 -16.59
N ARG A 35 -17.53 -16.94 -15.45
CA ARG A 35 -18.97 -16.84 -15.27
C ARG A 35 -19.30 -15.65 -14.37
N ASP A 36 -20.50 -15.11 -14.51
CA ASP A 36 -21.03 -14.05 -13.65
C ASP A 36 -22.53 -14.31 -13.43
N LEU A 37 -23.13 -13.60 -12.47
CA LEU A 37 -24.57 -13.59 -12.27
C LEU A 37 -25.28 -13.08 -13.53
N VAL A 38 -26.41 -13.70 -13.88
CA VAL A 38 -27.25 -13.27 -15.02
C VAL A 38 -27.62 -11.78 -14.93
N LYS A 39 -27.69 -11.12 -16.09
CA LYS A 39 -27.83 -9.65 -16.20
C LYS A 39 -29.27 -9.12 -16.28
N GLY A 40 -30.29 -9.98 -16.36
CA GLY A 40 -31.70 -9.61 -16.52
C GLY A 40 -32.49 -9.61 -15.21
N ASP A 41 -32.71 -10.81 -14.67
CA ASP A 41 -33.25 -10.95 -13.31
C ASP A 41 -32.13 -10.72 -12.29
N MET A 42 -32.49 -10.45 -11.03
CA MET A 42 -31.53 -10.21 -9.93
C MET A 42 -30.42 -11.28 -9.87
N GLY A 43 -30.69 -12.48 -10.41
CA GLY A 43 -29.76 -13.61 -10.50
C GLY A 43 -29.58 -14.30 -9.16
N ILE A 44 -30.44 -13.96 -8.20
CA ILE A 44 -30.43 -14.38 -6.81
C ILE A 44 -31.88 -14.68 -6.43
N ASP A 45 -32.16 -15.90 -6.01
CA ASP A 45 -33.45 -16.29 -5.47
C ASP A 45 -33.46 -16.12 -3.96
N ILE A 46 -34.09 -15.05 -3.49
CA ILE A 46 -34.19 -14.70 -2.07
C ILE A 46 -35.06 -15.71 -1.30
N THR A 47 -35.96 -16.42 -1.97
CA THR A 47 -36.87 -17.38 -1.30
C THR A 47 -36.26 -18.76 -1.12
N ASN A 48 -35.21 -19.06 -1.89
CA ASN A 48 -34.49 -20.34 -1.87
C ASN A 48 -33.02 -20.13 -1.46
N ASP A 49 -32.80 -19.77 -0.20
CA ASP A 49 -31.47 -19.61 0.44
C ASP A 49 -30.47 -18.77 -0.36
N PHE A 50 -30.94 -17.71 -1.01
CA PHE A 50 -30.13 -16.82 -1.86
C PHE A 50 -29.41 -17.55 -3.00
N SER A 51 -29.98 -18.65 -3.50
CA SER A 51 -29.38 -19.43 -4.59
C SER A 51 -29.12 -18.54 -5.80
N GLN A 52 -27.92 -18.70 -6.41
CA GLN A 52 -27.46 -17.81 -7.45
C GLN A 52 -27.43 -18.49 -8.82
N THR A 53 -27.92 -17.78 -9.84
CA THR A 53 -27.89 -18.23 -11.22
C THR A 53 -26.73 -17.56 -11.96
N TYR A 54 -25.76 -18.36 -12.38
CA TYR A 54 -24.59 -17.90 -13.12
C TYR A 54 -24.68 -18.29 -14.59
N GLU A 55 -24.16 -17.43 -15.45
CA GLU A 55 -24.00 -17.68 -16.89
C GLU A 55 -22.56 -17.45 -17.33
N VAL A 56 -22.15 -18.13 -18.42
CA VAL A 56 -20.87 -17.87 -19.09
C VAL A 56 -21.09 -16.69 -20.05
N PRO A 57 -20.43 -15.53 -19.83
CA PRO A 57 -20.53 -14.39 -20.73
C PRO A 57 -20.13 -14.75 -22.16
N ALA A 58 -20.72 -14.06 -23.14
CA ALA A 58 -20.51 -14.37 -24.56
C ALA A 58 -19.03 -14.35 -24.96
N ASP A 59 -18.26 -13.40 -24.43
CA ASP A 59 -16.82 -13.24 -24.64
C ASP A 59 -15.95 -14.34 -23.99
N LYS A 60 -16.52 -15.14 -23.08
CA LYS A 60 -15.82 -16.24 -22.38
C LYS A 60 -16.13 -17.63 -22.94
N LYS A 61 -17.13 -17.77 -23.81
CA LYS A 61 -17.56 -19.08 -24.34
C LYS A 61 -16.43 -19.83 -25.06
N GLN A 62 -15.63 -19.13 -25.86
CA GLN A 62 -14.51 -19.74 -26.58
C GLN A 62 -13.41 -20.23 -25.63
N VAL A 63 -13.06 -19.43 -24.62
CA VAL A 63 -12.08 -19.79 -23.58
C VAL A 63 -12.54 -21.02 -22.81
N VAL A 64 -13.81 -21.05 -22.38
CA VAL A 64 -14.39 -22.20 -21.68
C VAL A 64 -14.36 -23.46 -22.55
N ALA A 65 -14.69 -23.35 -23.85
CA ALA A 65 -14.65 -24.48 -24.77
C ALA A 65 -13.22 -25.03 -24.94
N GLU A 66 -12.22 -24.16 -25.07
CA GLU A 66 -10.81 -24.56 -25.13
C GLU A 66 -10.37 -25.26 -23.84
N LEU A 67 -10.59 -24.64 -22.68
CA LEU A 67 -10.22 -25.20 -21.38
C LEU A 67 -10.90 -26.55 -21.13
N LYS A 68 -12.16 -26.71 -21.53
CA LYS A 68 -12.90 -27.98 -21.37
C LYS A 68 -12.34 -29.08 -22.27
N LYS A 69 -11.87 -28.74 -23.47
CA LYS A 69 -11.17 -29.68 -24.35
C LYS A 69 -9.82 -30.11 -23.76
N LEU A 70 -9.04 -29.15 -23.24
CA LEU A 70 -7.73 -29.42 -22.65
C LEU A 70 -7.86 -30.23 -21.35
N ALA A 71 -8.83 -29.90 -20.49
CA ALA A 71 -9.07 -30.59 -19.23
C ALA A 71 -9.43 -32.08 -19.45
N LYS A 72 -10.17 -32.41 -20.51
CA LYS A 72 -10.47 -33.80 -20.87
C LYS A 72 -9.24 -34.62 -21.30
N GLY A 73 -8.20 -33.96 -21.82
CA GLY A 73 -6.98 -34.61 -22.27
C GLY A 73 -5.86 -34.66 -21.23
N ALA A 74 -6.03 -33.99 -20.09
CA ALA A 74 -5.05 -33.96 -19.01
C ALA A 74 -5.31 -35.09 -18.00
N GLU A 75 -4.24 -35.65 -17.43
CA GLU A 75 -4.30 -36.58 -16.31
C GLU A 75 -4.74 -35.86 -15.03
N MET A 76 -4.20 -34.65 -14.80
CA MET A 76 -4.52 -33.79 -13.66
C MET A 76 -4.74 -32.34 -14.09
N VAL A 77 -5.71 -31.68 -13.45
CA VAL A 77 -5.96 -30.24 -13.60
C VAL A 77 -5.53 -29.51 -12.33
N TRP A 78 -4.75 -28.44 -12.50
CA TRP A 78 -4.20 -27.63 -11.42
C TRP A 78 -4.80 -26.23 -11.49
N LEU A 79 -5.52 -25.82 -10.45
CA LEU A 79 -6.09 -24.49 -10.30
C LEU A 79 -5.11 -23.62 -9.51
N ALA A 80 -4.58 -22.59 -10.14
CA ALA A 80 -3.47 -21.77 -9.63
C ALA A 80 -3.83 -20.28 -9.60
N SER A 81 -5.08 -19.98 -9.24
CA SER A 81 -5.52 -18.61 -9.01
C SER A 81 -4.88 -17.99 -7.76
N ASP A 82 -4.97 -16.67 -7.65
CA ASP A 82 -4.55 -15.89 -6.49
C ASP A 82 -5.14 -16.47 -5.18
N GLU A 83 -4.47 -16.20 -4.07
CA GLU A 83 -4.81 -16.76 -2.75
C GLU A 83 -5.89 -15.97 -2.01
N ASP A 84 -6.45 -14.92 -2.62
CA ASP A 84 -7.59 -14.22 -2.05
C ASP A 84 -8.93 -14.93 -2.35
N ARG A 85 -10.00 -14.47 -1.70
CA ARG A 85 -11.35 -14.99 -1.91
C ARG A 85 -11.84 -14.86 -3.36
N GLU A 86 -11.32 -13.87 -4.13
CA GLU A 86 -11.68 -13.71 -5.54
C GLU A 86 -11.03 -14.80 -6.38
N GLY A 87 -9.75 -15.06 -6.15
CA GLY A 87 -9.03 -16.19 -6.75
C GLY A 87 -9.67 -17.53 -6.39
N GLU A 88 -10.11 -17.72 -5.15
CA GLU A 88 -10.80 -18.95 -4.75
C GLU A 88 -12.14 -19.12 -5.48
N ALA A 89 -12.92 -18.04 -5.63
CA ALA A 89 -14.17 -18.06 -6.39
C ALA A 89 -13.93 -18.35 -7.89
N ILE A 90 -12.84 -17.83 -8.49
CA ILE A 90 -12.46 -18.14 -9.87
C ILE A 90 -12.13 -19.63 -10.01
N SER A 91 -11.36 -20.20 -9.07
CA SER A 91 -11.06 -21.63 -9.02
C SER A 91 -12.33 -22.47 -8.93
N TRP A 92 -13.26 -22.09 -8.06
CA TRP A 92 -14.56 -22.77 -7.96
C TRP A 92 -15.39 -22.65 -9.24
N HIS A 93 -15.45 -21.47 -9.86
CA HIS A 93 -16.12 -21.28 -11.14
C HIS A 93 -15.53 -22.17 -12.25
N LEU A 94 -14.20 -22.28 -12.33
CA LEU A 94 -13.51 -23.19 -13.24
C LEU A 94 -13.88 -24.65 -12.97
N PHE A 95 -13.84 -25.06 -11.69
CA PHE A 95 -14.21 -26.41 -11.28
C PHE A 95 -15.60 -26.82 -11.75
N GLU A 96 -16.61 -25.97 -11.45
CA GLU A 96 -18.01 -26.21 -11.81
C GLU A 96 -18.23 -26.17 -13.33
N THR A 97 -17.75 -25.12 -14.02
CA THR A 97 -18.08 -24.89 -15.44
C THR A 97 -17.37 -25.90 -16.37
N LEU A 98 -16.16 -26.32 -16.02
CA LEU A 98 -15.42 -27.32 -16.78
C LEU A 98 -15.89 -28.75 -16.45
N GLY A 99 -16.63 -28.96 -15.36
CA GLY A 99 -17.09 -30.27 -14.90
C GLY A 99 -15.94 -31.12 -14.37
N LEU A 100 -15.05 -30.49 -13.61
CA LEU A 100 -13.89 -31.15 -13.02
C LEU A 100 -14.31 -32.08 -11.87
N LYS A 101 -13.41 -33.01 -11.52
CA LYS A 101 -13.60 -33.95 -10.40
C LYS A 101 -12.51 -33.75 -9.38
N GLU A 102 -12.84 -33.86 -8.10
CA GLU A 102 -11.90 -33.68 -6.99
C GLU A 102 -10.70 -34.64 -7.10
N ALA A 103 -10.93 -35.89 -7.49
CA ALA A 103 -9.88 -36.90 -7.67
C ALA A 103 -8.79 -36.51 -8.69
N THR A 104 -9.13 -35.70 -9.68
CA THR A 104 -8.23 -35.29 -10.78
C THR A 104 -7.97 -33.79 -10.79
N THR A 105 -8.24 -33.10 -9.67
CA THR A 105 -8.06 -31.65 -9.56
C THR A 105 -7.29 -31.28 -8.31
N LYS A 106 -6.35 -30.35 -8.44
CA LYS A 106 -5.54 -29.81 -7.35
C LYS A 106 -5.62 -28.29 -7.33
N ARG A 107 -5.63 -27.69 -6.14
CA ARG A 107 -5.57 -26.24 -5.93
C ARG A 107 -4.22 -25.89 -5.32
N ILE A 108 -3.49 -24.96 -5.94
CA ILE A 108 -2.18 -24.51 -5.44
C ILE A 108 -2.21 -23.00 -5.18
N VAL A 109 -1.59 -22.56 -4.09
CA VAL A 109 -1.52 -21.13 -3.71
C VAL A 109 -0.07 -20.70 -3.56
N PHE A 110 0.20 -19.42 -3.79
CA PHE A 110 1.54 -18.83 -3.68
C PHE A 110 1.46 -17.30 -3.56
N HIS A 111 2.32 -16.74 -2.72
CA HIS A 111 2.41 -15.29 -2.50
C HIS A 111 3.42 -14.58 -3.42
N GLU A 112 4.25 -15.33 -4.15
CA GLU A 112 5.23 -14.82 -5.12
C GLU A 112 5.41 -15.81 -6.26
N ILE A 113 5.77 -15.31 -7.45
CA ILE A 113 5.92 -16.14 -8.66
C ILE A 113 7.40 -16.42 -8.90
N THR A 114 7.99 -17.22 -7.99
CA THR A 114 9.35 -17.74 -8.11
C THR A 114 9.36 -19.23 -8.41
N LYS A 115 10.44 -19.71 -9.04
CA LYS A 115 10.60 -21.15 -9.26
C LYS A 115 10.49 -21.96 -7.96
N PRO A 116 11.16 -21.61 -6.84
CA PRO A 116 11.00 -22.33 -5.58
C PRO A 116 9.58 -22.27 -4.99
N ALA A 117 8.89 -21.12 -5.05
CA ALA A 117 7.53 -20.99 -4.54
C ALA A 117 6.54 -21.85 -5.34
N ILE A 118 6.64 -21.82 -6.67
CA ILE A 118 5.77 -22.59 -7.56
C ILE A 118 6.00 -24.10 -7.42
N LEU A 119 7.25 -24.55 -7.33
CA LEU A 119 7.54 -25.97 -7.13
C LEU A 119 7.02 -26.46 -5.77
N ARG A 120 7.23 -25.70 -4.68
CA ARG A 120 6.65 -26.02 -3.38
C ARG A 120 5.12 -26.10 -3.43
N ALA A 121 4.47 -25.17 -4.13
CA ALA A 121 3.02 -25.15 -4.25
C ALA A 121 2.47 -26.39 -4.99
N ILE A 122 3.23 -26.93 -5.96
CA ILE A 122 2.91 -28.20 -6.64
C ILE A 122 3.08 -29.41 -5.71
N ASP A 123 4.10 -29.40 -4.86
CA ASP A 123 4.39 -30.48 -3.90
C ASP A 123 3.37 -30.54 -2.75
N THR A 124 2.76 -29.39 -2.39
CA THR A 124 1.76 -29.29 -1.31
C THR A 124 0.42 -28.72 -1.80
N PRO A 125 -0.29 -29.42 -2.71
CA PRO A 125 -1.58 -28.94 -3.18
C PRO A 125 -2.66 -29.12 -2.11
N ARG A 126 -3.66 -28.26 -2.15
CA ARG A 126 -4.89 -28.37 -1.36
C ARG A 126 -6.12 -28.58 -2.25
N THR A 127 -7.28 -28.66 -1.62
CA THR A 127 -8.59 -28.58 -2.28
C THR A 127 -9.12 -27.13 -2.25
N ILE A 128 -10.23 -26.90 -2.93
CA ILE A 128 -10.93 -25.60 -2.89
C ILE A 128 -11.45 -25.36 -1.47
N ASP A 129 -11.17 -24.18 -0.93
CA ASP A 129 -11.72 -23.73 0.34
C ASP A 129 -13.08 -23.08 0.10
N TYR A 130 -14.14 -23.86 0.35
CA TYR A 130 -15.51 -23.40 0.18
C TYR A 130 -15.89 -22.27 1.13
N ASN A 131 -15.22 -22.08 2.28
CA ASN A 131 -15.52 -20.94 3.16
C ASN A 131 -15.12 -19.61 2.49
N LEU A 132 -13.97 -19.59 1.80
CA LEU A 132 -13.55 -18.43 1.02
C LEU A 132 -14.48 -18.18 -0.17
N VAL A 133 -14.92 -19.25 -0.85
CA VAL A 133 -15.92 -19.16 -1.93
C VAL A 133 -17.23 -18.55 -1.41
N PHE A 134 -17.77 -19.07 -0.31
CA PHE A 134 -19.00 -18.58 0.29
C PHE A 134 -18.86 -17.14 0.78
N ALA A 135 -17.72 -16.75 1.33
CA ALA A 135 -17.45 -15.36 1.71
C ALA A 135 -17.45 -14.42 0.49
N GLN A 136 -16.90 -14.85 -0.65
CA GLN A 136 -16.94 -14.10 -1.89
C GLN A 136 -18.37 -13.99 -2.45
N GLN A 137 -19.11 -15.10 -2.48
CA GLN A 137 -20.50 -15.15 -2.94
C GLN A 137 -21.43 -14.32 -2.06
N ALA A 138 -21.30 -14.40 -0.74
CA ALA A 138 -22.08 -13.59 0.19
C ALA A 138 -21.88 -12.09 -0.06
N ARG A 139 -20.63 -11.67 -0.30
CA ARG A 139 -20.34 -10.29 -0.72
C ARG A 139 -21.01 -9.95 -2.06
N ARG A 140 -20.90 -10.83 -3.06
CA ARG A 140 -21.48 -10.64 -4.40
C ARG A 140 -23.01 -10.50 -4.33
N VAL A 141 -23.67 -11.34 -3.53
CA VAL A 141 -25.11 -11.32 -3.25
C VAL A 141 -25.51 -10.02 -2.56
N LEU A 142 -24.82 -9.66 -1.48
CA LEU A 142 -25.09 -8.43 -0.74
C LEU A 142 -24.98 -7.18 -1.63
N ASP A 143 -23.91 -7.06 -2.39
CA ASP A 143 -23.69 -5.90 -3.27
C ASP A 143 -24.75 -5.85 -4.41
N ARG A 144 -25.21 -7.01 -4.90
CA ARG A 144 -26.31 -7.10 -5.89
C ARG A 144 -27.65 -6.67 -5.31
N LEU A 145 -28.01 -7.15 -4.11
CA LEU A 145 -29.25 -6.78 -3.42
C LEU A 145 -29.32 -5.27 -3.18
N VAL A 146 -28.26 -4.68 -2.61
CA VAL A 146 -28.20 -3.22 -2.37
C VAL A 146 -28.33 -2.44 -3.67
N GLY A 147 -27.61 -2.84 -4.72
CA GLY A 147 -27.66 -2.16 -6.00
C GLY A 147 -29.05 -2.21 -6.65
N PHE A 148 -29.68 -3.39 -6.64
CA PHE A 148 -30.97 -3.61 -7.31
C PHE A 148 -32.14 -2.94 -6.56
N GLU A 149 -32.14 -3.00 -5.22
CA GLU A 149 -33.21 -2.42 -4.40
C GLU A 149 -33.11 -0.89 -4.27
N LEU A 150 -31.90 -0.34 -4.10
CA LEU A 150 -31.75 1.09 -3.82
C LEU A 150 -31.60 1.97 -5.07
N SER A 151 -31.06 1.47 -6.18
CA SER A 151 -30.88 2.31 -7.38
C SER A 151 -32.21 2.87 -7.93
N PRO A 152 -33.32 2.10 -8.00
CA PRO A 152 -34.62 2.64 -8.43
C PRO A 152 -35.15 3.77 -7.54
N VAL A 153 -34.82 3.75 -6.24
CA VAL A 153 -35.17 4.84 -5.32
C VAL A 153 -34.42 6.12 -5.70
N LEU A 154 -33.12 6.02 -5.99
CA LEU A 154 -32.31 7.15 -6.45
C LEU A 154 -32.83 7.72 -7.77
N TRP A 155 -33.29 6.86 -8.68
CA TRP A 155 -33.86 7.29 -9.97
C TRP A 155 -35.13 8.12 -9.80
N LYS A 156 -36.02 7.67 -8.90
CA LYS A 156 -37.29 8.35 -8.62
C LYS A 156 -37.12 9.63 -7.81
N LYS A 157 -36.13 9.70 -6.92
CA LYS A 157 -35.97 10.80 -5.94
C LYS A 157 -34.90 11.82 -6.28
N ILE A 158 -33.90 11.47 -7.10
CA ILE A 158 -32.75 12.33 -7.41
C ILE A 158 -32.59 12.51 -8.91
N LYS A 159 -32.13 11.46 -9.62
CA LYS A 159 -31.89 11.50 -11.06
C LYS A 159 -31.83 10.08 -11.65
N PRO A 160 -32.39 9.84 -12.84
CA PRO A 160 -32.22 8.56 -13.55
C PRO A 160 -30.75 8.18 -13.77
N SER A 161 -30.48 6.88 -13.83
CA SER A 161 -29.15 6.30 -14.10
C SER A 161 -28.09 6.50 -13.00
N LEU A 162 -28.51 6.85 -11.77
CA LEU A 162 -27.63 6.78 -10.60
C LEU A 162 -27.50 5.34 -10.09
N SER A 163 -26.32 4.97 -9.56
CA SER A 163 -26.11 3.66 -8.95
C SER A 163 -26.00 3.78 -7.44
N ALA A 164 -26.66 2.88 -6.73
CA ALA A 164 -26.47 2.70 -5.30
C ALA A 164 -25.36 1.67 -5.06
N GLY A 165 -24.35 2.03 -4.27
CA GLY A 165 -23.28 1.12 -3.90
C GLY A 165 -23.04 1.15 -2.40
N ARG A 166 -23.14 -0.01 -1.75
CA ARG A 166 -23.02 -0.13 -0.28
C ARG A 166 -21.77 0.55 0.29
N VAL A 167 -20.61 0.34 -0.34
CA VAL A 167 -19.33 0.92 0.08
C VAL A 167 -19.09 2.29 -0.55
N GLN A 168 -19.47 2.46 -1.82
CA GLN A 168 -19.26 3.71 -2.57
C GLN A 168 -20.00 4.88 -1.93
N SER A 169 -21.26 4.68 -1.51
CA SER A 169 -22.05 5.73 -0.86
C SER A 169 -21.44 6.20 0.47
N VAL A 170 -20.80 5.30 1.23
CA VAL A 170 -20.10 5.67 2.47
C VAL A 170 -18.83 6.47 2.16
N ALA A 171 -18.07 6.09 1.14
CA ALA A 171 -16.89 6.86 0.71
C ALA A 171 -17.28 8.27 0.24
N VAL A 172 -18.35 8.39 -0.57
CA VAL A 172 -18.90 9.69 -0.97
C VAL A 172 -19.34 10.51 0.24
N ARG A 173 -19.97 9.88 1.24
CA ARG A 173 -20.34 10.56 2.49
C ARG A 173 -19.13 11.15 3.21
N LEU A 174 -18.00 10.45 3.32
CA LEU A 174 -16.78 10.98 3.97
C LEU A 174 -16.30 12.28 3.30
N ILE A 175 -16.32 12.31 1.96
CA ILE A 175 -15.95 13.51 1.19
C ILE A 175 -16.95 14.65 1.45
N VAL A 176 -18.25 14.35 1.42
CA VAL A 176 -19.30 15.33 1.67
C VAL A 176 -19.24 15.89 3.08
N ASP A 177 -18.96 15.05 4.08
CA ASP A 177 -18.87 15.47 5.48
C ASP A 177 -17.64 16.38 5.68
N ARG A 178 -16.47 16.05 5.07
CA ARG A 178 -15.31 16.96 5.05
C ARG A 178 -15.61 18.28 4.34
N GLU A 179 -16.29 18.24 3.21
CA GLU A 179 -16.67 19.45 2.47
C GLU A 179 -17.61 20.34 3.32
N ARG A 180 -18.52 19.73 4.08
CA ARG A 180 -19.38 20.47 5.04
C ARG A 180 -18.60 21.07 6.19
N GLU A 181 -17.55 20.40 6.68
CA GLU A 181 -16.63 20.97 7.67
C GLU A 181 -15.92 22.21 7.11
N VAL A 182 -15.38 22.12 5.90
CA VAL A 182 -14.73 23.23 5.19
C VAL A 182 -15.69 24.40 4.99
N ASN A 183 -16.91 24.15 4.52
CA ASN A 183 -17.92 25.19 4.31
C ASN A 183 -18.39 25.88 5.61
N LYS A 184 -18.27 25.20 6.76
CA LYS A 184 -18.60 25.77 8.09
C LYS A 184 -17.38 26.39 8.77
N PHE A 185 -16.18 26.25 8.20
CA PHE A 185 -14.96 26.72 8.81
C PHE A 185 -14.90 28.26 8.76
N ASN A 186 -14.92 28.87 9.94
CA ASN A 186 -14.73 30.31 10.08
C ASN A 186 -13.24 30.59 10.29
N ALA A 187 -12.57 31.07 9.23
CA ALA A 187 -11.16 31.42 9.30
C ALA A 187 -10.91 32.53 10.34
N THR A 188 -9.87 32.35 11.14
CA THR A 188 -9.38 33.36 12.09
C THR A 188 -7.94 33.70 11.74
N ALA A 189 -7.57 34.98 11.91
CA ALA A 189 -6.20 35.44 11.73
C ALA A 189 -5.43 35.33 13.03
N ALA A 190 -4.14 34.99 12.93
CA ALA A 190 -3.21 35.03 14.06
C ALA A 190 -1.82 35.44 13.57
N PHE A 191 -1.16 36.30 14.34
CA PHE A 191 0.14 36.88 14.05
C PHE A 191 1.23 36.07 14.73
N LYS A 192 2.22 35.65 13.92
CA LYS A 192 3.38 34.87 14.36
C LYS A 192 4.58 35.80 14.48
N ILE A 193 5.29 35.72 15.60
CA ILE A 193 6.57 36.42 15.76
C ILE A 193 7.72 35.47 15.42
N THR A 194 8.56 35.91 14.50
CA THR A 194 9.81 35.23 14.11
C THR A 194 10.97 36.21 14.28
N ALA A 195 11.99 35.80 15.02
CA ALA A 195 13.23 36.54 15.17
C ALA A 195 14.34 35.87 14.33
N GLN A 196 15.20 36.70 13.74
CA GLN A 196 16.42 36.26 13.06
C GLN A 196 17.61 36.85 13.79
N PHE A 197 18.42 36.00 14.41
CA PHE A 197 19.60 36.40 15.16
C PHE A 197 20.86 36.19 14.35
N ASN A 198 21.79 37.13 14.45
CA ASN A 198 23.16 36.98 13.96
C ASN A 198 24.06 36.69 15.17
N THR A 199 24.86 35.63 15.10
CA THR A 199 25.76 35.20 16.18
C THR A 199 27.10 35.97 16.19
N GLY A 200 27.29 36.91 15.27
CA GLY A 200 28.55 37.64 15.08
C GLY A 200 29.57 36.89 14.21
N GLN A 201 29.27 35.65 13.82
CA GLN A 201 30.05 34.89 12.84
C GLN A 201 29.41 35.03 11.45
N ALA A 202 30.22 35.25 10.41
CA ALA A 202 29.70 35.53 9.08
C ALA A 202 28.93 34.32 8.50
N ARG A 203 27.67 34.55 8.11
CA ARG A 203 26.71 33.62 7.45
C ARG A 203 25.83 32.74 8.34
N GLU A 204 25.77 32.97 9.65
CA GLU A 204 24.91 32.19 10.54
C GLU A 204 23.70 33.01 11.01
N LEU A 205 22.53 32.72 10.45
CA LEU A 205 21.26 33.25 10.92
C LEU A 205 20.53 32.18 11.73
N VAL A 206 20.24 32.49 13.00
CA VAL A 206 19.43 31.65 13.87
C VAL A 206 18.00 32.15 13.87
N ARG A 207 17.09 31.34 13.34
CA ARG A 207 15.66 31.61 13.41
C ARG A 207 15.11 31.13 14.75
N ALA A 208 14.40 32.00 15.44
CA ALA A 208 13.67 31.65 16.66
C ALA A 208 12.23 32.17 16.56
N GLU A 209 11.32 31.48 17.23
CA GLU A 209 9.89 31.80 17.16
C GLU A 209 9.29 31.94 18.56
N LEU A 210 8.31 32.83 18.68
CA LEU A 210 7.49 32.88 19.88
C LEU A 210 6.52 31.68 19.85
N PRO A 211 6.44 30.85 20.92
CA PRO A 211 5.64 29.63 20.88
C PRO A 211 4.12 29.85 20.74
N HIS A 212 3.65 31.06 21.07
CA HIS A 212 2.25 31.44 20.92
C HIS A 212 2.08 32.52 19.85
N ARG A 213 0.87 32.62 19.32
CA ARG A 213 0.48 33.60 18.30
C ARG A 213 -0.40 34.68 18.93
N PHE A 214 -0.35 35.89 18.40
CA PHE A 214 -1.25 36.97 18.79
C PHE A 214 -2.50 36.97 17.93
N GLU A 215 -3.68 37.22 18.51
CA GLU A 215 -4.93 37.34 17.73
C GLU A 215 -5.03 38.70 17.02
N LYS A 216 -4.44 39.75 17.61
CA LYS A 216 -4.52 41.13 17.10
C LYS A 216 -3.17 41.62 16.62
N GLU A 217 -3.18 42.35 15.52
CA GLU A 217 -1.99 42.98 14.93
C GLU A 217 -1.31 43.92 15.92
N ALA A 218 -2.09 44.74 16.64
CA ALA A 218 -1.57 45.70 17.60
C ALA A 218 -0.76 45.06 18.73
N ASP A 219 -1.14 43.85 19.18
CA ASP A 219 -0.42 43.13 20.23
C ASP A 219 0.93 42.60 19.70
N ALA A 220 0.94 42.09 18.46
CA ALA A 220 2.15 41.68 17.77
C ALA A 220 3.09 42.86 17.49
N GLU A 221 2.56 44.00 17.05
CA GLU A 221 3.34 45.23 16.86
C GLU A 221 3.92 45.74 18.18
N GLN A 222 3.14 45.69 19.26
CA GLN A 222 3.63 46.09 20.57
C GLN A 222 4.78 45.18 21.01
N PHE A 223 4.67 43.87 20.79
CA PHE A 223 5.75 42.93 21.04
C PHE A 223 7.02 43.33 20.25
N LEU A 224 6.89 43.67 18.97
CA LEU A 224 8.02 44.11 18.14
C LEU A 224 8.64 45.43 18.64
N LYS A 225 7.80 46.42 19.02
CA LYS A 225 8.25 47.71 19.58
C LYS A 225 9.05 47.50 20.86
N ASP A 226 8.57 46.64 21.76
CA ASP A 226 9.28 46.29 23.00
C ASP A 226 10.62 45.61 22.73
N CYS A 227 10.76 44.93 21.60
CA CYS A 227 11.99 44.25 21.18
C CYS A 227 13.05 45.18 20.56
N VAL A 228 12.70 46.40 20.11
CA VAL A 228 13.64 47.30 19.40
C VAL A 228 14.85 47.67 20.25
N GLN A 229 14.65 47.89 21.54
CA GLN A 229 15.70 48.23 22.51
C GLN A 229 16.08 47.03 23.40
N ALA A 230 15.58 45.83 23.07
CA ALA A 230 15.84 44.65 23.86
C ALA A 230 17.23 44.09 23.59
N THR A 231 17.84 43.54 24.63
CA THR A 231 18.98 42.64 24.50
C THR A 231 18.47 41.20 24.58
N PHE A 232 19.05 40.34 23.74
CA PHE A 232 18.66 38.95 23.63
C PHE A 232 19.78 38.07 24.17
N LYS A 233 19.43 37.07 24.98
CA LYS A 233 20.39 36.15 25.58
C LYS A 233 19.88 34.73 25.54
N VAL A 234 20.73 33.78 25.19
CA VAL A 234 20.44 32.36 25.36
C VAL A 234 20.38 32.06 26.86
N ASN A 235 19.18 31.78 27.36
CA ASN A 235 18.93 31.43 28.76
C ASN A 235 19.24 29.96 29.03
N SER A 236 18.91 29.09 28.08
CA SER A 236 19.20 27.67 28.13
C SER A 236 19.46 27.13 26.73
N LEU A 237 20.34 26.13 26.67
CA LEU A 237 20.65 25.36 25.48
C LEU A 237 20.58 23.89 25.89
N GLU A 238 19.56 23.18 25.44
CA GLU A 238 19.37 21.77 25.77
C GLU A 238 19.55 20.91 24.52
N THR A 239 20.40 19.90 24.62
CA THR A 239 20.67 18.96 23.53
C THR A 239 20.26 17.56 23.95
N LYS A 240 19.38 16.93 23.17
CA LYS A 240 18.83 15.60 23.44
C LYS A 240 19.03 14.66 22.24
N PRO A 241 19.38 13.38 22.47
CA PRO A 241 19.37 12.39 21.41
C PRO A 241 17.92 12.13 20.98
N ALA A 242 17.70 12.09 19.66
CA ALA A 242 16.43 11.74 19.04
C ALA A 242 16.65 10.61 18.04
N LYS A 243 15.63 9.78 17.84
CA LYS A 243 15.71 8.66 16.89
C LYS A 243 14.47 8.60 16.02
N ARG A 244 14.64 8.22 14.76
CA ARG A 244 13.55 7.91 13.84
C ARG A 244 13.64 6.44 13.44
N ASN A 245 12.52 5.74 13.55
CA ASN A 245 12.40 4.35 13.17
C ASN A 245 12.03 4.21 11.69
N PRO A 246 12.54 3.19 10.98
CA PRO A 246 12.04 2.87 9.65
C PRO A 246 10.59 2.41 9.73
N ALA A 247 9.81 2.84 8.75
CA ALA A 247 8.44 2.43 8.62
C ALA A 247 8.33 0.97 8.12
N ALA A 248 7.18 0.35 8.38
CA ALA A 248 6.95 -1.04 8.00
C ALA A 248 6.98 -1.24 6.46
N PRO A 249 7.24 -2.47 5.98
CA PRO A 249 7.03 -2.83 4.58
C PRO A 249 5.62 -2.50 4.10
N PHE A 250 5.44 -2.39 2.78
CA PHE A 250 4.17 -1.97 2.22
C PHE A 250 3.05 -2.98 2.42
N THR A 251 1.89 -2.48 2.82
CA THR A 251 0.58 -3.07 2.57
C THR A 251 -0.02 -2.48 1.30
N THR A 252 -1.16 -3.00 0.84
CA THR A 252 -1.90 -2.43 -0.29
C THR A 252 -2.20 -0.94 -0.09
N SER A 253 -2.66 -0.56 1.11
CA SER A 253 -3.09 0.81 1.41
C SER A 253 -1.91 1.77 1.48
N THR A 254 -0.81 1.36 2.14
CA THR A 254 0.37 2.22 2.29
C THR A 254 1.14 2.36 0.97
N LEU A 255 1.17 1.33 0.13
CA LEU A 255 1.71 1.43 -1.24
C LEU A 255 0.92 2.44 -2.07
N GLN A 256 -0.41 2.38 -2.01
CA GLN A 256 -1.28 3.31 -2.73
C GLN A 256 -1.08 4.76 -2.29
N GLN A 257 -0.96 5.00 -0.99
CA GLN A 257 -0.70 6.34 -0.43
C GLN A 257 0.65 6.88 -0.89
N GLU A 258 1.75 6.12 -0.69
CA GLU A 258 3.09 6.59 -1.04
C GLU A 258 3.28 6.71 -2.57
N ALA A 259 2.67 5.84 -3.37
CA ALA A 259 2.68 5.99 -4.83
C ALA A 259 1.91 7.23 -5.29
N SER A 260 0.81 7.59 -4.61
CA SER A 260 0.09 8.84 -4.88
C SER A 260 0.97 10.05 -4.54
N ARG A 261 1.55 10.09 -3.34
CA ARG A 261 2.37 11.22 -2.85
C ARG A 261 3.66 11.39 -3.65
N LYS A 262 4.44 10.32 -3.83
CA LYS A 262 5.79 10.40 -4.41
C LYS A 262 5.84 10.27 -5.93
N LEU A 263 4.87 9.57 -6.52
CA LEU A 263 4.88 9.27 -7.96
C LEU A 263 3.73 9.93 -8.72
N GLY A 264 2.75 10.53 -8.02
CA GLY A 264 1.54 11.09 -8.62
C GLY A 264 0.63 10.03 -9.24
N TYR A 265 0.70 8.78 -8.76
CA TYR A 265 -0.09 7.68 -9.33
C TYR A 265 -1.43 7.56 -8.63
N SER A 266 -2.51 7.53 -9.41
CA SER A 266 -3.82 7.17 -8.88
C SER A 266 -3.81 5.74 -8.34
N VAL A 267 -4.67 5.45 -7.36
CA VAL A 267 -4.88 4.09 -6.82
C VAL A 267 -5.05 3.03 -7.90
N SER A 268 -5.82 3.32 -8.95
CA SER A 268 -6.04 2.40 -10.08
C SER A 268 -4.75 2.12 -10.86
N ARG A 269 -3.99 3.19 -11.18
CA ARG A 269 -2.71 3.06 -11.90
C ARG A 269 -1.70 2.27 -11.07
N THR A 270 -1.59 2.56 -9.77
CA THR A 270 -0.69 1.85 -8.85
C THR A 270 -0.99 0.36 -8.83
N MET A 271 -2.26 -0.03 -8.69
CA MET A 271 -2.64 -1.45 -8.66
C MET A 271 -2.44 -2.15 -10.00
N GLN A 272 -2.66 -1.47 -11.12
CA GLN A 272 -2.39 -2.03 -12.45
C GLN A 272 -0.89 -2.33 -12.64
N ILE A 273 -0.02 -1.40 -12.25
CA ILE A 273 1.43 -1.58 -12.35
C ILE A 273 1.89 -2.68 -11.38
N ALA A 274 1.42 -2.67 -10.13
CA ALA A 274 1.75 -3.69 -9.15
C ALA A 274 1.31 -5.10 -9.60
N GLN A 275 0.15 -5.23 -10.25
CA GLN A 275 -0.29 -6.49 -10.86
C GLN A 275 0.73 -6.98 -11.90
N ARG A 276 1.19 -6.11 -12.81
CA ARG A 276 2.18 -6.49 -13.83
C ARG A 276 3.53 -6.90 -13.21
N LEU A 277 3.98 -6.19 -12.17
CA LEU A 277 5.18 -6.53 -11.42
C LEU A 277 5.04 -7.90 -10.71
N TYR A 278 3.89 -8.19 -10.11
CA TYR A 278 3.62 -9.49 -9.47
C TYR A 278 3.57 -10.61 -10.51
N GLU A 279 2.83 -10.46 -11.60
CA GLU A 279 2.67 -11.47 -12.66
C GLU A 279 3.98 -11.79 -13.41
N SER A 280 4.91 -10.83 -13.44
CA SER A 280 6.27 -11.01 -13.96
C SER A 280 7.27 -11.49 -12.89
N GLY A 281 6.80 -11.82 -11.69
CA GLY A 281 7.59 -12.40 -10.59
C GLY A 281 8.54 -11.42 -9.90
N LYS A 282 8.33 -10.10 -10.04
CA LYS A 282 9.22 -9.06 -9.49
C LYS A 282 8.90 -8.69 -8.04
N ILE A 283 7.62 -8.75 -7.66
CA ILE A 283 7.18 -8.47 -6.29
C ILE A 283 6.28 -9.59 -5.77
N THR A 284 6.09 -9.61 -4.45
CA THR A 284 5.05 -10.41 -3.78
C THR A 284 3.64 -9.90 -4.09
N TYR A 285 2.64 -10.67 -3.71
CA TYR A 285 1.24 -10.37 -3.97
C TYR A 285 0.82 -9.00 -3.41
N MET A 286 0.32 -8.13 -4.29
CA MET A 286 0.06 -6.73 -4.00
C MET A 286 -1.28 -6.47 -3.27
N ARG A 287 -2.09 -7.49 -3.01
CA ARG A 287 -3.34 -7.40 -2.23
C ARG A 287 -3.15 -8.07 -0.88
N THR A 288 -2.54 -7.31 0.01
CA THR A 288 -2.18 -7.72 1.37
C THR A 288 -2.43 -6.58 2.34
N ASP A 289 -2.89 -6.93 3.53
CA ASP A 289 -2.92 -6.07 4.73
C ASP A 289 -1.75 -6.37 5.67
N SER A 290 -0.92 -7.36 5.33
CA SER A 290 0.20 -7.81 6.12
C SER A 290 1.43 -6.92 5.94
N VAL A 291 2.12 -6.68 7.05
CA VAL A 291 3.44 -6.04 7.09
C VAL A 291 4.56 -7.05 7.36
N ASN A 292 4.21 -8.34 7.44
CA ASN A 292 5.16 -9.40 7.77
C ASN A 292 6.13 -9.67 6.61
N LEU A 293 7.37 -10.01 6.94
CA LEU A 293 8.36 -10.54 6.01
C LEU A 293 8.71 -11.96 6.43
N SER A 294 8.84 -12.86 5.47
CA SER A 294 9.34 -14.22 5.69
C SER A 294 10.78 -14.18 6.19
N GLU A 295 11.20 -15.22 6.93
CA GLU A 295 12.59 -15.34 7.39
C GLU A 295 13.59 -15.29 6.22
N THR A 296 13.22 -15.89 5.08
CA THR A 296 14.02 -15.83 3.84
C THR A 296 14.18 -14.40 3.34
N ALA A 297 13.09 -13.61 3.33
CA ALA A 297 13.13 -12.21 2.91
C ALA A 297 13.94 -11.34 3.88
N ILE A 298 13.80 -11.55 5.19
CA ILE A 298 14.59 -10.85 6.22
C ILE A 298 16.08 -11.14 6.03
N GLN A 299 16.47 -12.41 5.82
CA GLN A 299 17.86 -12.78 5.61
C GLN A 299 18.42 -12.23 4.28
N ALA A 300 17.61 -12.22 3.20
CA ALA A 300 17.99 -11.64 1.92
C ALA A 300 18.22 -10.12 2.04
N ALA A 301 17.31 -9.40 2.71
CA ALA A 301 17.47 -7.98 3.01
C ALA A 301 18.72 -7.73 3.87
N ALA A 302 18.97 -8.59 4.87
CA ALA A 302 20.15 -8.48 5.73
C ALA A 302 21.45 -8.61 4.94
N ASN A 303 21.54 -9.58 4.02
CA ASN A 303 22.71 -9.77 3.18
C ASN A 303 22.93 -8.55 2.27
N GLU A 304 21.86 -8.04 1.66
CA GLU A 304 21.91 -6.86 0.80
C GLU A 304 22.35 -5.61 1.57
N ILE A 305 21.80 -5.36 2.77
CA ILE A 305 22.16 -4.20 3.57
C ILE A 305 23.63 -4.25 3.97
N ARG A 306 24.11 -5.41 4.44
CA ARG A 306 25.51 -5.57 4.84
C ARG A 306 26.46 -5.38 3.66
N SER A 307 26.10 -5.90 2.49
CA SER A 307 26.89 -5.78 1.26
C SER A 307 26.96 -4.34 0.75
N ALA A 308 25.82 -3.65 0.67
CA ALA A 308 25.72 -2.33 0.05
C ALA A 308 26.03 -1.16 0.99
N TYR A 309 25.70 -1.28 2.29
CA TYR A 309 25.79 -0.17 3.25
C TYR A 309 26.70 -0.46 4.45
N GLY A 310 26.92 -1.74 4.77
CA GLY A 310 27.75 -2.20 5.88
C GLY A 310 26.95 -2.59 7.14
N ASP A 311 27.59 -3.35 8.03
CA ASP A 311 26.93 -3.95 9.21
C ASP A 311 26.22 -2.96 10.12
N LYS A 312 26.76 -1.74 10.28
CA LYS A 312 26.16 -0.69 11.11
C LYS A 312 24.77 -0.22 10.63
N TYR A 313 24.41 -0.50 9.37
CA TYR A 313 23.11 -0.16 8.81
C TYR A 313 22.08 -1.27 8.95
N HIS A 314 22.48 -2.48 9.32
CA HIS A 314 21.55 -3.61 9.45
C HIS A 314 21.01 -3.72 10.87
N GLN A 315 19.68 -3.72 11.01
CA GLN A 315 19.01 -4.01 12.28
C GLN A 315 17.75 -4.84 11.97
N PRO A 316 17.74 -6.15 12.28
CA PRO A 316 16.62 -7.00 11.90
C PRO A 316 15.36 -6.57 12.66
N ARG A 317 14.24 -6.47 11.94
CA ARG A 317 12.97 -5.98 12.49
C ARG A 317 11.82 -6.87 12.05
N THR A 318 11.02 -7.29 13.01
CA THR A 318 9.76 -8.00 12.75
C THR A 318 8.59 -7.05 12.96
N TYR A 319 7.85 -6.78 11.89
CA TYR A 319 6.62 -6.01 11.95
C TYR A 319 5.44 -6.97 12.06
N LYS A 320 4.51 -6.66 12.96
CA LYS A 320 3.29 -7.46 13.16
C LYS A 320 2.07 -6.65 12.75
N THR A 321 1.19 -7.27 12.00
CA THR A 321 -0.12 -6.72 11.65
C THR A 321 -0.96 -6.63 12.92
N LYS A 322 -1.65 -5.50 13.13
CA LYS A 322 -2.47 -5.28 14.34
C LYS A 322 -3.87 -5.89 14.25
N SER A 323 -4.31 -6.26 13.06
CA SER A 323 -5.65 -6.78 12.79
C SER A 323 -5.64 -8.29 12.57
N ALA A 324 -6.26 -9.02 13.49
CA ALA A 324 -6.51 -10.46 13.38
C ALA A 324 -7.55 -10.74 12.29
N GLY A 325 -7.10 -10.88 11.04
CA GLY A 325 -7.91 -11.33 9.92
C GLY A 325 -7.34 -12.60 9.29
N ALA A 326 -8.17 -13.42 8.64
CA ALA A 326 -7.75 -14.67 7.99
C ALA A 326 -6.70 -14.51 6.86
N GLN A 327 -6.31 -13.28 6.51
CA GLN A 327 -5.27 -12.95 5.52
C GLN A 327 -3.89 -12.73 6.14
N GLU A 328 -3.72 -12.90 7.46
CA GLU A 328 -2.41 -12.83 8.15
C GLU A 328 -1.37 -13.84 7.65
N ALA A 329 -1.76 -14.83 6.83
CA ALA A 329 -0.84 -15.72 6.13
C ALA A 329 -0.06 -15.03 4.99
N HIS A 330 -0.46 -13.81 4.59
CA HIS A 330 0.17 -13.11 3.49
C HIS A 330 1.45 -12.39 3.94
N GLU A 331 2.38 -12.23 3.02
CA GLU A 331 3.56 -11.40 3.19
C GLU A 331 3.25 -9.95 2.80
N ALA A 332 4.08 -9.01 3.26
CA ALA A 332 4.05 -7.64 2.79
C ALA A 332 4.41 -7.53 1.30
N ILE A 333 4.10 -6.40 0.70
CA ILE A 333 4.52 -6.06 -0.66
C ILE A 333 6.01 -5.71 -0.62
N ARG A 334 6.84 -6.58 -1.20
CA ARG A 334 8.30 -6.47 -1.26
C ARG A 334 8.83 -7.00 -2.60
N PRO A 335 10.08 -6.71 -2.95
CA PRO A 335 10.76 -7.40 -4.04
C PRO A 335 10.80 -8.90 -3.77
N THR A 336 10.69 -9.67 -4.84
CA THR A 336 10.91 -11.12 -4.79
C THR A 336 12.38 -11.43 -4.44
N TYR A 337 13.31 -10.62 -4.96
CA TYR A 337 14.74 -10.74 -4.70
C TYR A 337 15.33 -9.35 -4.38
N PHE A 338 16.02 -9.22 -3.25
CA PHE A 338 16.57 -7.94 -2.80
C PHE A 338 17.85 -7.51 -3.53
N ASP A 339 18.58 -8.45 -4.14
CA ASP A 339 19.75 -8.17 -4.99
C ASP A 339 19.37 -7.55 -6.35
N GLN A 340 18.07 -7.56 -6.71
CA GLN A 340 17.54 -6.92 -7.91
C GLN A 340 17.08 -5.50 -7.60
N HIS A 341 17.96 -4.51 -7.81
CA HIS A 341 17.66 -3.10 -7.49
C HIS A 341 16.74 -2.42 -8.51
N THR A 342 16.69 -2.95 -9.74
CA THR A 342 15.91 -2.40 -10.85
C THR A 342 15.18 -3.50 -11.60
N VAL A 343 14.19 -3.10 -12.40
CA VAL A 343 13.44 -4.00 -13.29
C VAL A 343 13.41 -3.46 -14.71
N THR A 344 13.33 -4.37 -15.67
CA THR A 344 12.97 -4.02 -17.05
C THR A 344 11.47 -3.71 -17.12
N GLY A 345 11.08 -2.71 -17.90
CA GLY A 345 9.68 -2.30 -18.02
C GLY A 345 9.54 -0.84 -18.43
N ASP A 346 8.32 -0.33 -18.41
CA ASP A 346 8.09 1.10 -18.60
C ASP A 346 8.61 1.90 -17.37
N ASN A 347 8.82 3.21 -17.53
CA ASN A 347 9.31 4.07 -16.46
C ASN A 347 8.39 4.03 -15.20
N SER A 348 7.09 3.77 -15.38
CA SER A 348 6.17 3.69 -14.25
C SER A 348 6.35 2.39 -13.44
N GLU A 349 6.61 1.29 -14.13
CA GLU A 349 6.98 0.01 -13.51
C GLU A 349 8.28 0.10 -12.74
N GLN A 350 9.30 0.73 -13.35
CA GLN A 350 10.60 0.95 -12.71
C GLN A 350 10.46 1.77 -11.43
N ARG A 351 9.74 2.89 -11.49
CA ARG A 351 9.55 3.78 -10.33
C ARG A 351 8.73 3.14 -9.22
N LEU A 352 7.68 2.39 -9.54
CA LEU A 352 6.89 1.70 -8.51
C LEU A 352 7.68 0.55 -7.87
N TYR A 353 8.44 -0.21 -8.67
CA TYR A 353 9.33 -1.24 -8.16
C TYR A 353 10.41 -0.65 -7.24
N GLU A 354 11.06 0.43 -7.66
CA GLU A 354 12.06 1.13 -6.85
C GLU A 354 11.47 1.61 -5.52
N LEU A 355 10.25 2.16 -5.53
CA LEU A 355 9.54 2.55 -4.32
C LEU A 355 9.34 1.36 -3.37
N ILE A 356 8.86 0.23 -3.90
CA ILE A 356 8.65 -1.01 -3.13
C ILE A 356 9.98 -1.53 -2.57
N TRP A 357 11.03 -1.57 -3.38
CA TRP A 357 12.36 -2.03 -2.99
C TRP A 357 12.93 -1.16 -1.87
N LYS A 358 12.90 0.16 -2.03
CA LYS A 358 13.43 1.11 -1.03
C LYS A 358 12.68 1.01 0.30
N ARG A 359 11.34 0.88 0.28
CA ARG A 359 10.56 0.70 1.51
C ARG A 359 10.88 -0.61 2.21
N ALA A 360 10.96 -1.71 1.44
CA ALA A 360 11.22 -3.03 1.99
C ALA A 360 12.63 -3.13 2.61
N ILE A 361 13.66 -2.63 1.93
CA ILE A 361 15.04 -2.67 2.45
C ILE A 361 15.19 -1.74 3.66
N ALA A 362 14.63 -0.52 3.61
CA ALA A 362 14.67 0.43 4.72
C ALA A 362 14.03 -0.12 6.00
N SER A 363 12.98 -0.94 5.87
CA SER A 363 12.34 -1.60 7.01
C SER A 363 13.27 -2.50 7.83
N GLN A 364 14.36 -2.99 7.24
CA GLN A 364 15.35 -3.86 7.91
C GLN A 364 16.67 -3.11 8.23
N MET A 365 16.66 -1.78 8.03
CA MET A 365 17.80 -0.93 8.35
C MET A 365 17.73 -0.39 9.79
N SER A 366 18.87 0.11 10.26
CA SER A 366 19.01 0.77 11.55
C SER A 366 18.25 2.11 11.61
N GLU A 367 17.90 2.52 12.82
CA GLU A 367 17.29 3.82 13.11
C GLU A 367 18.19 4.95 12.64
N ALA A 368 17.58 6.05 12.20
CA ALA A 368 18.32 7.29 12.05
C ALA A 368 18.48 7.95 13.42
N HIS A 369 19.70 8.39 13.74
CA HIS A 369 20.02 9.07 14.99
C HIS A 369 20.24 10.55 14.73
N PHE A 370 19.61 11.35 15.57
CA PHE A 370 19.66 12.80 15.54
C PHE A 370 20.06 13.32 16.91
N GLU A 371 20.54 14.55 16.90
CA GLU A 371 20.74 15.36 18.07
C GLU A 371 19.90 16.61 17.90
N ARG A 372 18.90 16.78 18.76
CA ARG A 372 18.01 17.93 18.74
C ARG A 372 18.47 18.92 19.79
N THR A 373 18.70 20.15 19.37
CA THR A 373 19.08 21.26 20.24
C THR A 373 17.95 22.27 20.28
N THR A 374 17.49 22.60 21.47
CA THR A 374 16.51 23.66 21.72
C THR A 374 17.18 24.77 22.51
N ALA A 375 17.24 25.96 21.93
CA ALA A 375 17.71 27.17 22.59
C ALA A 375 16.52 28.02 23.04
N GLN A 376 16.49 28.37 24.32
CA GLN A 376 15.54 29.35 24.85
C GLN A 376 16.22 30.71 24.92
N ILE A 377 15.71 31.67 24.17
CA ILE A 377 16.28 33.02 24.06
C ILE A 377 15.40 33.97 24.84
N GLY A 378 15.95 34.54 25.91
CA GLY A 378 15.33 35.58 26.72
C GLY A 378 15.40 36.94 26.06
N ILE A 379 14.40 37.77 26.35
CA ILE A 379 14.25 39.15 25.87
C ILE A 379 14.34 40.07 27.09
N SER A 380 15.28 41.01 27.15
CA SER A 380 15.48 41.80 28.38
C SER A 380 14.29 42.68 28.78
N THR A 381 13.44 43.06 27.83
CA THR A 381 12.28 43.93 28.03
C THR A 381 10.98 43.16 28.31
N ARG A 382 11.00 41.82 28.20
CA ARG A 382 9.81 40.98 28.22
C ARG A 382 10.06 39.68 29.01
N LYS A 383 8.99 38.99 29.42
CA LYS A 383 9.10 37.72 30.18
C LYS A 383 9.08 36.50 29.27
N GLU A 384 8.54 36.68 28.07
CA GLU A 384 8.43 35.68 27.04
C GLU A 384 9.80 35.20 26.56
N LEU A 385 9.83 33.97 26.05
CA LEU A 385 11.03 33.34 25.50
C LEU A 385 10.78 33.04 24.02
N LEU A 386 11.78 33.29 23.20
CA LEU A 386 11.84 32.81 21.82
C LEU A 386 12.49 31.42 21.84
N LEU A 387 11.95 30.50 21.05
CA LEU A 387 12.50 29.15 20.90
C LEU A 387 13.17 29.02 19.54
N ALA A 388 14.44 28.65 19.54
CA ALA A 388 15.13 28.19 18.35
C ALA A 388 15.35 26.68 18.48
N GLU A 389 14.96 25.92 17.46
CA GLU A 389 15.16 24.48 17.42
C GLU A 389 16.05 24.13 16.23
N GLY A 390 17.02 23.25 16.47
CA GLY A 390 17.81 22.66 15.40
C GLY A 390 17.99 21.16 15.59
N GLU A 391 18.21 20.48 14.48
CA GLU A 391 18.40 19.03 14.46
C GLU A 391 19.62 18.68 13.61
N VAL A 392 20.56 17.94 14.18
CA VAL A 392 21.76 17.47 13.50
C VAL A 392 21.68 15.96 13.32
N LEU A 393 21.77 15.50 12.07
CA LEU A 393 21.84 14.08 11.75
C LEU A 393 23.20 13.51 12.21
N LYS A 394 23.18 12.59 13.18
CA LYS A 394 24.38 11.89 13.67
C LYS A 394 24.60 10.58 12.93
N PHE A 395 23.52 9.92 12.52
CA PHE A 395 23.55 8.70 11.72
C PHE A 395 22.30 8.62 10.85
N ASP A 396 22.49 8.49 9.53
CA ASP A 396 21.42 8.45 8.53
C ASP A 396 20.56 7.19 8.61
N GLY A 397 21.12 6.05 9.02
CA GLY A 397 20.36 4.80 9.15
C GLY A 397 19.55 4.49 7.89
N PHE A 398 18.27 4.18 8.05
CA PHE A 398 17.34 3.91 6.93
C PHE A 398 17.09 5.12 6.00
N LEU A 399 17.31 6.36 6.46
CA LEU A 399 17.07 7.58 5.66
C LEU A 399 18.02 7.68 4.47
N LYS A 400 19.11 6.93 4.48
CA LYS A 400 20.01 6.77 3.34
C LYS A 400 19.30 6.24 2.09
N VAL A 401 18.21 5.49 2.26
CA VAL A 401 17.50 4.79 1.18
C VAL A 401 16.06 5.25 1.04
N TYR A 402 15.39 5.58 2.14
CA TYR A 402 13.96 5.89 2.11
C TYR A 402 13.55 6.89 3.19
N LEU A 403 12.72 7.87 2.81
CA LEU A 403 12.01 8.78 3.71
C LEU A 403 10.51 8.70 3.36
N GLU A 404 9.65 8.41 4.35
CA GLU A 404 8.19 8.43 4.18
C GLU A 404 7.70 9.87 3.99
N SER A 405 6.72 10.07 3.11
CA SER A 405 6.11 11.40 2.92
C SER A 405 4.92 11.59 3.86
N SER A 406 4.79 12.78 4.43
CA SER A 406 3.58 13.23 5.11
C SER A 406 2.69 14.02 4.14
N ASP A 407 1.36 14.04 4.37
CA ASP A 407 0.43 14.85 3.56
C ASP A 407 0.68 16.37 3.73
N ASP A 408 1.40 16.77 4.79
CA ASP A 408 1.73 18.16 5.10
C ASP A 408 3.08 18.61 4.48
N ASP A 409 3.83 17.71 3.82
CA ASP A 409 5.16 18.01 3.26
C ASP A 409 5.11 18.83 1.95
N GLU A 410 3.94 19.11 1.37
CA GLU A 410 3.80 19.82 0.08
C GLU A 410 3.91 21.36 0.15
N GLY A 411 4.31 21.96 1.27
CA GLY A 411 4.31 23.42 1.39
C GLY A 411 5.30 24.06 2.35
N ASP A 412 6.19 23.28 2.98
CA ASP A 412 7.09 23.83 3.98
C ASP A 412 8.55 23.68 3.50
N ASP A 413 9.20 24.82 3.24
CA ASP A 413 10.65 24.99 3.06
C ASP A 413 11.44 24.61 4.35
N THR A 414 10.94 23.69 5.17
CA THR A 414 11.55 23.23 6.42
C THR A 414 12.68 22.23 6.21
N ASN A 415 12.93 21.78 4.98
CA ASN A 415 14.04 20.90 4.64
C ASN A 415 15.35 21.63 4.31
N GLY A 416 15.40 22.96 4.50
CA GLY A 416 16.62 23.77 4.38
C GLY A 416 17.29 24.03 5.73
N ASN A 417 18.12 23.09 6.20
CA ASN A 417 19.20 23.33 7.17
C ASN A 417 18.85 24.18 8.42
N ASN A 418 17.90 23.71 9.25
CA ASN A 418 17.74 24.20 10.63
C ASN A 418 18.86 23.65 11.55
N MET A 419 20.12 23.82 11.16
CA MET A 419 21.24 23.56 12.05
C MET A 419 21.44 24.81 12.89
N LEU A 420 21.28 24.70 14.21
CA LEU A 420 21.77 25.75 15.09
C LEU A 420 23.31 25.76 14.96
N PRO A 421 23.92 26.94 14.74
CA PRO A 421 25.36 27.05 14.68
C PRO A 421 25.99 26.61 16.02
N PRO A 422 27.22 26.07 15.97
CA PRO A 422 27.90 25.49 17.14
C PRO A 422 28.23 26.48 18.25
#